data_AF-A0A521Y1G8-F1
#
_entry.id   AF-A0A521Y1G8-F1
#
_cell.length_a   1.000
_cell.length_b   1.000
_cell.length_c   1.000
_cell.angle_alpha   90.00
_cell.angle_beta   90.00
_cell.angle_gamma   90.00
#
_symmetry.space_group_name_H-M   'P 1'
#
loop_
_entity.id
_entity.type
_entity.pdbx_description
1 polymer ?
#
loop_
_entity_poly.entity_id
_entity_poly.type
_entity_poly.pdbx_seq_one_letter_code
_entity_poly.pdbx_strand_id
1 'polypeptide(L)' 'MKKWYALMLASLSLLSLTVPSVTYAFHRAGAATFSLGGGYYYFASKRHIEDTSVPFAAVGYDLTDHWGAEALLSVFTTDS' A
#
# COMPACT_ATOMS: atom_id res chain seq x y z
N MET A 1 -21.90 -25.73 -20.12
CA MET A 1 -20.55 -25.24 -19.76
C MET A 1 -20.20 -23.91 -20.41
N LYS A 2 -20.43 -23.69 -21.72
CA LYS A 2 -20.08 -22.44 -22.44
C LYS A 2 -20.67 -21.14 -21.84
N LYS A 3 -21.87 -21.18 -21.26
CA LYS A 3 -22.55 -20.00 -20.67
C LYS A 3 -21.89 -19.49 -19.38
N TRP A 4 -21.21 -20.36 -18.63
CA TRP A 4 -20.51 -19.98 -17.39
C TRP A 4 -19.22 -19.23 -17.66
N TYR A 5 -18.49 -19.62 -18.72
CA TYR A 5 -17.31 -18.88 -19.18
C TYR A 5 -17.68 -17.47 -19.64
N ALA A 6 -18.79 -17.32 -20.37
CA ALA A 6 -19.28 -16.01 -20.78
C ALA A 6 -19.62 -15.10 -19.59
N LEU A 7 -20.24 -15.65 -18.54
CA LEU A 7 -20.52 -14.91 -17.30
C LEU A 7 -19.24 -14.50 -16.55
N MET A 8 -18.25 -15.40 -16.43
CA MET A 8 -16.98 -15.07 -15.76
C MET A 8 -16.16 -14.04 -16.54
N LEU A 9 -16.12 -14.14 -17.87
CA LEU A 9 -15.44 -13.14 -18.71
C LEU A 9 -16.13 -11.78 -18.62
N ALA A 10 -17.47 -11.75 -18.60
CA ALA A 10 -18.24 -10.51 -18.41
C ALA A 10 -18.00 -9.88 -17.02
N SER A 11 -17.94 -10.68 -15.95
CA SER A 11 -17.64 -10.14 -14.62
C SER A 11 -16.21 -9.62 -14.50
N LEU A 12 -15.23 -10.29 -15.10
CA LEU A 12 -13.84 -9.87 -15.06
C LEU A 12 -13.60 -8.59 -15.88
N SER A 13 -14.30 -8.45 -17.01
CA SER A 13 -14.27 -7.23 -17.82
C SER A 13 -15.00 -6.06 -17.15
N LEU A 14 -16.11 -6.30 -16.43
CA LEU A 14 -16.72 -5.26 -15.59
C LEU A 14 -15.80 -4.79 -14.46
N LEU A 15 -15.08 -5.72 -13.81
CA LEU A 15 -14.09 -5.38 -12.77
C LEU A 15 -12.94 -4.52 -13.32
N SER A 16 -12.54 -4.72 -14.58
CA SER A 16 -11.47 -3.92 -15.20
C SER A 16 -11.90 -2.48 -15.51
N LEU A 17 -13.20 -2.23 -15.74
CA LEU A 17 -13.73 -0.89 -16.03
C LEU A 17 -13.86 -0.01 -14.78
N THR A 18 -13.86 -0.60 -13.58
CA THR A 18 -13.97 0.15 -12.32
C THR A 18 -12.64 0.66 -11.76
N VAL A 19 -11.50 0.42 -12.44
CA VAL A 19 -10.16 0.67 -11.86
C VAL A 19 -9.53 2.05 -12.13
N PRO A 20 -9.89 2.92 -13.10
CA PRO A 20 -8.95 3.99 -13.47
C PRO A 20 -9.11 5.35 -12.75
N SER A 21 -9.90 5.51 -11.69
CA SER A 21 -10.05 6.83 -11.03
C SER A 21 -9.35 6.97 -9.68
N VAL A 22 -9.06 5.88 -8.97
CA VAL A 22 -8.45 5.96 -7.64
C VAL A 22 -6.95 6.25 -7.75
N THR A 23 -6.26 5.67 -8.74
CA THR A 23 -4.81 5.83 -8.94
C THR A 23 -4.40 7.23 -9.42
N TYR A 24 -5.24 7.89 -10.23
CA TYR A 24 -4.94 9.23 -10.76
C TYR A 24 -5.12 10.36 -9.72
N ALA A 25 -5.81 10.08 -8.61
CA ALA A 25 -6.08 11.06 -7.56
C ALA A 25 -5.06 11.06 -6.41
N PHE A 26 -4.07 10.16 -6.42
CA PHE A 26 -3.16 9.98 -5.29
C PHE A 26 -2.11 11.08 -5.11
N HIS A 27 -1.84 11.88 -6.15
CA HIS A 27 -0.81 12.94 -6.11
C HIS A 27 -1.34 14.26 -6.63
N ARG A 28 -2.32 14.83 -5.93
CA ARG A 28 -2.74 16.22 -6.15
C ARG A 28 -2.38 17.04 -4.92
N ALA A 29 -1.98 18.27 -5.11
CA ALA A 29 -1.82 19.21 -4.01
C ALA A 29 -3.06 19.20 -3.09
N GLY A 30 -2.82 19.01 -1.79
CA GLY A 30 -3.84 18.90 -0.75
C GLY A 30 -4.44 17.51 -0.53
N ALA A 31 -3.97 16.47 -1.23
CA ALA A 31 -4.40 15.10 -0.98
C ALA A 31 -3.83 14.56 0.34
N ALA A 32 -4.68 13.90 1.12
CA ALA A 32 -4.26 13.10 2.27
C ALA A 32 -4.36 11.62 1.91
N THR A 33 -3.34 10.85 2.28
CA THR A 33 -3.25 9.42 1.99
C THR A 33 -3.08 8.61 3.27
N PHE A 34 -3.60 7.39 3.26
CA PHE A 34 -3.38 6.41 4.32
C PHE A 34 -2.94 5.11 3.69
N SER A 35 -1.82 4.57 4.16
CA SER A 35 -1.19 3.40 3.59
C SER A 35 -0.86 2.39 4.68
N LEU A 36 -1.09 1.11 4.39
CA LEU A 36 -0.67 -0.02 5.21
C LEU A 36 0.35 -0.83 4.43
N GLY A 37 1.42 -1.27 5.09
CA GLY A 37 2.48 -2.01 4.43
C GLY A 37 3.34 -2.83 5.38
N GLY A 38 4.38 -3.44 4.81
CA GLY A 38 5.42 -4.17 5.54
C GLY A 38 6.79 -3.79 5.02
N GLY A 39 7.75 -3.57 5.91
CA GLY A 39 9.16 -3.32 5.60
C GLY A 39 10.07 -4.41 6.16
N TYR A 40 11.35 -4.39 5.77
CA TYR A 40 12.37 -5.27 6.33
C TYR A 40 13.54 -4.46 6.85
N TYR A 41 14.06 -4.80 8.03
CA TYR A 41 15.26 -4.18 8.56
C TYR A 41 16.51 -4.89 8.03
N TYR A 42 17.18 -4.28 7.04
CA TYR A 42 18.37 -4.87 6.40
C TYR A 42 19.56 -5.15 7.37
N PHE A 43 19.56 -4.53 8.57
CA PHE A 43 20.56 -4.74 9.61
C PHE A 43 20.02 -5.46 10.86
N ALA A 44 18.86 -6.12 10.76
CA ALA A 44 18.19 -6.79 11.88
C ALA A 44 19.09 -7.83 12.56
N SER A 45 19.78 -8.66 11.75
CA SER A 45 20.66 -9.74 12.23
C SER A 45 21.81 -9.26 13.13
N LYS A 46 22.36 -8.07 12.88
CA LYS A 46 23.44 -7.48 13.71
C LYS A 46 22.94 -6.92 15.04
N ARG A 47 21.63 -6.77 15.22
CA ARG A 47 21.00 -6.26 16.44
C ARG A 47 20.23 -7.34 17.19
N HIS A 48 20.43 -8.61 16.85
CA HIS A 48 19.66 -9.74 17.37
C HIS A 48 18.14 -9.59 17.16
N ILE A 49 17.73 -8.77 16.18
CA ILE A 49 16.36 -8.72 15.72
C ILE A 49 16.30 -9.80 14.65
N GLU A 50 15.70 -10.95 14.95
CA GLU A 50 15.49 -11.99 13.94
C GLU A 50 14.77 -11.37 12.74
N ASP A 51 15.14 -11.80 11.53
CA ASP A 51 14.76 -11.20 10.23
C ASP A 51 13.23 -11.02 10.10
N THR A 52 12.71 -9.93 10.64
CA THR A 52 11.27 -9.74 10.85
C THR A 52 10.77 -8.70 9.88
N SER A 53 9.80 -9.10 9.06
CA SER A 53 8.95 -8.14 8.35
C SER A 53 8.25 -7.29 9.39
N VAL A 54 8.37 -5.97 9.28
CA VAL A 54 7.80 -5.03 10.23
C VAL A 54 6.59 -4.35 9.61
N PRO A 55 5.38 -4.57 10.15
CA PRO A 55 4.20 -3.88 9.66
C PRO A 55 4.33 -2.38 9.94
N PHE A 56 3.76 -1.58 9.05
CA PHE A 56 3.67 -0.14 9.25
C PHE A 56 2.34 0.41 8.75
N ALA A 57 1.98 1.54 9.32
CA ALA A 57 0.94 2.42 8.82
C ALA A 57 1.56 3.79 8.54
N ALA A 58 1.18 4.41 7.44
CA ALA A 58 1.65 5.73 7.04
C ALA A 58 0.49 6.65 6.72
N VAL A 59 0.62 7.91 7.12
CA VAL A 59 -0.27 9.00 6.72
C VAL A 59 0.56 10.00 5.93
N GLY A 60 0.12 10.31 4.71
CA GLY A 60 0.76 11.27 3.83
C GLY A 60 -0.12 12.51 3.61
N TYR A 61 0.53 13.64 3.34
CA TYR A 61 -0.13 14.85 2.86
C TYR A 61 0.71 15.52 1.77
N ASP A 62 0.13 15.68 0.59
CA ASP A 62 0.76 16.37 -0.54
C ASP A 62 0.59 17.89 -0.38
N LEU A 63 1.69 18.62 -0.19
CA LEU A 63 1.70 20.08 -0.10
C LEU A 63 1.55 20.73 -1.48
N THR A 64 2.12 20.09 -2.50
CA THR A 64 2.10 20.48 -3.91
C THR A 64 2.04 19.21 -4.77
N ASP A 65 1.96 19.35 -6.11
CA ASP A 65 2.00 18.19 -7.02
C ASP A 65 3.38 17.49 -7.07
N HIS A 66 4.38 18.00 -6.36
CA HIS A 66 5.76 17.47 -6.34
C HIS A 66 6.32 17.20 -4.94
N TRP A 67 5.75 17.82 -3.92
CA TRP A 67 6.25 17.76 -2.54
C TRP A 67 5.13 17.42 -1.59
N GLY A 68 5.40 16.46 -0.71
CA GLY A 68 4.52 16.07 0.37
C GLY A 68 5.31 15.74 1.63
N ALA A 69 4.58 15.49 2.71
CA ALA A 69 5.12 14.98 3.96
C ALA A 69 4.45 13.65 4.28
N GLU A 70 5.23 12.71 4.81
CA GLU A 70 4.73 11.42 5.26
C GLU A 70 5.17 11.17 6.71
N ALA A 71 4.23 10.71 7.52
CA ALA A 71 4.49 10.20 8.86
C ALA A 71 4.23 8.70 8.86
N LEU A 72 5.25 7.92 9.24
CA LEU A 72 5.20 6.47 9.29
C LEU A 72 5.30 6.00 10.74
N LEU A 73 4.40 5.12 11.15
CA LEU A 73 4.41 4.41 12.42
C LEU A 73 4.61 2.92 12.18
N SER A 74 5.52 2.33 12.92
CA SER A 74 5.85 0.91 12.81
C SER A 74 6.08 0.31 14.19
N VAL A 75 5.76 -0.97 14.33
CA VAL A 75 5.89 -1.72 15.59
C VAL A 75 6.68 -2.99 15.31
N PHE A 76 7.77 -3.19 16.04
CA PHE A 76 8.58 -4.41 15.99
C PHE A 76 8.82 -4.94 17.40
N THR A 77 8.96 -6.26 17.49
CA THR A 77 9.26 -6.96 18.76
C THR A 77 10.76 -7.26 18.81
N THR A 78 11.34 -7.14 19.99
CA THR A 78 12.71 -7.57 20.27
C THR A 78 12.68 -8.50 21.48
N ASP A 79 13.32 -9.65 21.38
CA ASP A 79 13.56 -10.50 22.55
C ASP A 79 14.64 -9.83 23.41
N SER A 80 14.33 -9.59 24.70
CA SER A 80 15.24 -8.99 25.68
C SER A 80 15.81 -10.07 26.60
#